data_AF-A0A1Y4RI88-F1
#
_entry.id   AF-A0A1Y4RI88-F1
#
_cell.length_a   1.000
_cell.length_b   1.000
_cell.length_c   1.000
_cell.angle_alpha   90.00
_cell.angle_beta   90.00
_cell.angle_gamma   90.00
#
_symmetry.space_group_name_H-M   'P 1'
#
loop_
_entity.id
_entity.type
_entity.pdbx_description
1 polymer ?
#
loop_
_entity_poly.entity_id
_entity_poly.type
_entity_poly.pdbx_seq_one_letter_code
_entity_poly.pdbx_strand_id
1 'polypeptide(L)' 'MAEIYPQEESRTALEVFRVAEGSGEYFDLSVTPIYRDTFTLGREQKKEDRDHGNPDIKQRKEE' A
#
# COMPACT_ATOMS: atom_id res chain seq x y z
N MET A 1 -14.33 -10.01 19.01
CA MET A 1 -15.68 -9.90 18.41
C MET A 1 -16.74 -9.42 19.41
N ALA A 2 -16.86 -10.04 20.59
CA ALA A 2 -17.89 -9.67 21.57
C ALA A 2 -17.80 -8.22 22.10
N GLU A 3 -16.63 -7.59 22.04
CA GLU A 3 -16.42 -6.20 22.45
C GLU A 3 -17.03 -5.18 21.46
N ILE A 4 -17.03 -5.49 20.15
CA ILE A 4 -17.59 -4.63 19.10
C ILE A 4 -19.00 -5.08 18.65
N TYR A 5 -19.36 -6.34 18.93
CA TYR A 5 -20.70 -6.90 18.73
C TYR A 5 -21.14 -7.68 19.98
N PRO A 6 -21.71 -6.99 20.99
CA PRO A 6 -22.05 -7.59 22.29
C PRO A 6 -23.15 -8.65 22.25
N GLN A 7 -24.15 -8.46 21.40
CA GLN A 7 -25.29 -9.36 21.24
C GLN A 7 -24.92 -10.59 20.40
N GLU A 8 -25.44 -11.76 20.77
CA GLU A 8 -25.25 -12.99 19.98
C GLU A 8 -25.86 -12.89 18.59
N GLU A 9 -27.06 -12.33 18.47
CA GLU A 9 -27.77 -12.15 17.21
C GLU A 9 -26.95 -11.31 16.21
N SER A 10 -26.27 -10.26 16.70
CA SER A 10 -25.39 -9.42 15.88
C SER A 10 -24.13 -10.16 15.43
N ARG A 11 -23.63 -11.14 16.19
CA ARG A 11 -22.49 -11.97 15.76
C ARG A 11 -22.89 -13.01 14.73
N THR A 12 -24.08 -13.59 14.89
CA THR A 12 -24.61 -14.64 14.00
C THR A 12 -24.98 -14.11 12.62
N ALA A 13 -25.37 -12.84 12.52
CA ALA A 13 -25.74 -12.21 11.25
C ALA A 13 -24.55 -11.76 10.38
N LEU A 14 -23.30 -11.85 10.87
CA LEU A 14 -22.12 -11.35 10.16
C LEU A 14 -21.44 -12.46 9.36
N GLU A 15 -21.25 -12.20 8.07
CA GLU A 15 -20.37 -12.99 7.21
C GLU A 15 -19.04 -12.26 7.03
N VAL A 16 -17.95 -12.90 7.43
CA VAL A 16 -16.61 -12.32 7.35
C VAL A 16 -15.98 -12.71 6.03
N PHE A 17 -15.61 -11.71 5.24
CA PHE A 17 -14.84 -11.90 4.03
C PHE A 17 -13.43 -11.34 4.18
N ARG A 18 -12.47 -12.00 3.54
CA ARG A 18 -11.08 -11.57 3.45
C ARG A 18 -10.77 -11.23 2.00
N VAL A 19 -10.22 -10.04 1.77
CA VAL A 19 -9.51 -9.76 0.51
C VAL A 19 -8.17 -10.49 0.57
N ALA A 20 -8.08 -11.63 -0.11
CA ALA A 20 -6.92 -12.52 -0.02
C ALA A 20 -5.71 -11.96 -0.79
N GLU A 21 -5.95 -11.50 -2.03
CA GLU A 21 -4.95 -10.91 -2.92
C GLU A 21 -5.57 -9.76 -3.72
N GLY A 22 -4.76 -8.79 -4.13
CA GLY A 22 -5.21 -7.68 -4.97
C GLY A 22 -4.10 -6.69 -5.27
N SER A 23 -4.37 -5.75 -6.17
CA SER A 23 -3.53 -4.59 -6.43
C SER A 23 -4.41 -3.34 -6.46
N GLY A 24 -3.91 -2.23 -5.96
CA GLY A 24 -4.65 -0.97 -5.88
C GLY A 24 -3.76 0.24 -6.04
N GLU A 25 -4.40 1.37 -6.35
CA GLU A 25 -3.78 2.68 -6.40
C GLU A 25 -4.38 3.56 -5.29
N TYR A 26 -3.54 4.32 -4.59
CA TYR A 26 -3.91 5.32 -3.61
C TYR A 26 -3.63 6.72 -4.16
N PHE A 27 -4.56 7.64 -3.95
CA PHE A 27 -4.48 9.03 -4.40
C PHE A 27 -4.78 9.94 -3.22
N ASP A 28 -3.85 10.82 -2.86
CA ASP A 28 -4.11 11.91 -1.92
C ASP A 28 -4.44 13.19 -2.69
N LEU A 29 -5.73 13.53 -2.67
CA LEU A 29 -6.29 14.70 -3.35
C LEU A 29 -6.13 16.00 -2.55
N SER A 30 -5.62 15.94 -1.31
CA SER A 30 -5.47 17.11 -0.44
C SER A 30 -4.22 17.95 -0.76
N VAL A 31 -3.28 17.39 -1.54
CA VAL A 31 -2.00 18.03 -1.90
C VAL A 31 -1.93 18.34 -3.40
N THR A 32 -1.12 19.35 -3.76
CA THR A 32 -0.86 19.70 -5.16
C THR A 32 0.66 19.75 -5.41
N PRO A 33 1.19 18.93 -6.34
CA PRO A 33 0.49 17.96 -7.20
C PRO A 33 -0.08 16.77 -6.42
N ILE A 34 -1.10 16.10 -6.97
CA ILE A 34 -1.75 14.93 -6.36
C ILE A 34 -0.71 13.85 -6.07
N TYR A 35 -0.62 13.40 -4.82
CA TYR A 35 0.24 12.26 -4.48
C TYR A 35 -0.44 10.97 -4.91
N ARG A 36 0.33 10.07 -5.54
CA ARG A 36 -0.14 8.78 -6.03
C ARG A 36 0.82 7.68 -5.62
N ASP A 37 0.27 6.55 -5.20
CA ASP A 37 1.05 5.36 -4.84
C ASP A 37 0.32 4.09 -5.29
N THR A 38 1.06 3.01 -5.48
CA THR A 38 0.51 1.71 -5.89
C THR A 38 0.89 0.63 -4.90
N PHE A 39 -0.05 -0.24 -4.55
CA PHE A 39 0.18 -1.28 -3.57
C PHE A 39 -0.40 -2.62 -4.02
N THR A 40 0.14 -3.69 -3.47
CA THR A 40 -0.35 -5.06 -3.69
C THR A 40 -0.65 -5.71 -2.35
N LEU A 41 -1.75 -6.43 -2.28
CA LEU A 41 -2.18 -7.20 -1.13
C LEU A 41 -1.99 -8.70 -1.43
N GLY A 42 -1.56 -9.47 -0.43
CA GLY A 42 -1.47 -10.94 -0.49
C GLY A 42 -0.26 -11.52 -1.21
N ARG A 43 0.25 -10.86 -2.25
CA ARG A 43 1.51 -11.27 -2.92
C ARG A 43 2.70 -10.53 -2.32
N GLU A 44 3.80 -11.24 -2.08
CA GLU A 44 5.09 -10.62 -1.77
C GLU A 44 5.49 -9.73 -2.95
N GLN A 45 5.61 -8.42 -2.70
CA GLN A 45 6.33 -7.55 -3.60
C GLN A 45 7.77 -8.05 -3.62
N LYS A 46 8.24 -8.57 -4.77
CA LYS A 46 9.68 -8.61 -5.01
C LYS A 46 10.16 -7.19 -4.79
N LYS A 47 10.99 -7.00 -3.76
CA LYS A 47 11.72 -5.75 -3.57
C LYS A 47 12.55 -5.56 -4.84
N GLU A 48 12.05 -4.78 -5.78
CA GLU A 48 12.95 -4.06 -6.64
C GLU A 48 13.63 -3.06 -5.73
N ASP A 49 14.94 -3.25 -5.58
CA ASP A 49 15.79 -2.34 -4.85
C ASP A 49 15.52 -0.94 -5.40
N ARG A 50 14.75 -0.13 -4.65
CA ARG A 50 14.61 1.30 -4.90
C ARG A 50 15.93 1.94 -4.51
N ASP A 51 16.98 1.65 -5.28
CA ASP A 51 18.25 2.35 -5.25
C ASP A 51 17.95 3.79 -5.68
N HIS A 52 17.79 4.66 -4.69
CA HIS A 52 17.81 6.11 -4.89
C HIS A 52 19.25 6.56 -5.14
N GLY A 53 19.92 5.92 -6.10
CA GLY A 53 21.20 6.33 -6.65
C GLY A 53 20.95 7.07 -7.96
N ASN A 54 20.86 8.40 -7.91
CA ASN A 54 21.00 9.22 -9.11
C ASN A 54 22.40 8.97 -9.73
N PRO A 55 22.54 8.38 -10.93
CA PRO A 55 23.85 8.10 -11.50
C PRO A 55 24.53 9.30 -12.17
N ASP A 56 23.85 10.46 -12.30
CA ASP A 56 24.33 11.56 -13.14
C ASP A 56 25.26 12.59 -12.46
N ILE A 57 25.88 12.27 -11.32
CA ILE A 57 26.85 13.17 -10.66
C ILE A 57 28.18 12.46 -10.36
N LYS A 58 28.83 11.83 -11.34
CA LYS A 58 30.26 11.44 -11.23
C LYS A 58 31.08 11.50 -12.51
N GLN A 59 30.79 12.41 -13.45
CA GLN A 59 31.73 12.72 -14.55
C GLN A 59 31.72 14.21 -14.90
N ARG A 60 32.30 15.05 -14.03
CA ARG A 60 32.83 16.38 -14.39
C ARG A 60 33.80 16.86 -13.31
N LYS A 61 34.90 16.12 -13.15
CA LYS A 61 36.17 16.63 -12.63
C LYS A 61 37.28 15.73 -13.16
N GLU A 62 37.63 15.95 -14.40
CA GLU A 62 38.96 15.67 -14.98
C GLU A 62 38.98 16.36 -16.34
N GLU A 63 39.26 17.66 -16.31
CA GLU A 63 40.09 18.41 -17.26
C GLU A 63 40.47 19.75 -16.62
#